data_AF-A0A9P1FZI6-F1
#
_entry.id   AF-A0A9P1FZI6-F1
#
_cell.length_a   1.000
_cell.length_b   1.000
_cell.length_c   1.000
_cell.angle_alpha   90.00
_cell.angle_beta   90.00
_cell.angle_gamma   90.00
#
_symmetry.space_group_name_H-M   'P 1'
#
loop_
_entity.id
_entity.type
_entity.pdbx_description
1 polymer ?
#
loop_
_entity_poly.entity_id
_entity_poly.type
_entity_poly.pdbx_seq_one_letter_code
_entity_poly.pdbx_strand_id
1 'polypeptide(L)'
;MRNRQLGRLWERERATAVDWMVEVQVLYGLRTETLFLAVSLLDSFLKLNEVNQVQLQLAVVCSLFVAAKFEEIEPPNVKDFVNMTNEVCNKQDILAMEATLLTSLEFSLCRPTAVHFLERGSRSPQRLFSRKMLQKHGFLTQYLLELALVDSQMLRFPPSLQVAAATMVSSRLLGSLVRVPRHDISGERSAMIYRCALEMCRLLEEVELSSHQAVRKKFLRPSEL
;
A
#
# COMPACT_ATOMS: atom_id res chain seq x y z
N MET A 1 -10.81 -16.53 23.55
CA MET A 1 -9.45 -16.94 23.11
C MET A 1 -9.40 -17.26 21.60
N ARG A 2 -10.41 -17.91 21.02
CA ARG A 2 -10.53 -18.23 19.57
C ARG A 2 -10.47 -16.99 18.62
N ASN A 3 -11.09 -15.86 18.99
CA ASN A 3 -11.08 -14.63 18.18
C ASN A 3 -9.71 -13.91 18.07
N ARG A 4 -8.79 -14.08 19.03
CA ARG A 4 -7.46 -13.44 18.95
C ARG A 4 -6.49 -14.21 18.07
N GLN A 5 -6.63 -15.54 17.97
CA GLN A 5 -5.82 -16.37 17.09
C GLN A 5 -6.22 -16.19 15.62
N LEU A 6 -7.52 -16.10 15.32
CA LEU A 6 -8.02 -15.79 13.98
C LEU A 6 -7.54 -14.40 13.50
N GLY A 7 -7.60 -13.39 14.37
CA GLY A 7 -7.07 -12.06 14.06
C GLY A 7 -5.56 -12.06 13.74
N ARG A 8 -4.74 -12.81 14.49
CA ARG A 8 -3.29 -12.89 14.23
C ARG A 8 -2.94 -13.69 12.96
N LEU A 9 -3.70 -14.75 12.66
CA LEU A 9 -3.51 -15.53 11.43
C LEU A 9 -3.79 -14.66 10.21
N TRP A 10 -4.90 -13.93 10.25
CA TRP A 10 -5.26 -12.95 9.24
C TRP A 10 -4.20 -11.88 9.00
N GLU A 11 -3.69 -11.27 10.08
CA GLU A 11 -2.65 -10.24 9.99
C GLU A 11 -1.40 -10.77 9.26
N ARG A 12 -1.01 -12.02 9.53
CA ARG A 12 0.12 -12.67 8.89
C ARG A 12 -0.15 -12.99 7.42
N GLU A 13 -1.30 -13.57 7.10
CA GLU A 13 -1.67 -13.92 5.73
C GLU A 13 -1.81 -12.68 4.84
N ARG A 14 -2.40 -11.61 5.39
CA ARG A 14 -2.46 -10.30 4.73
C ARG A 14 -1.06 -9.73 4.47
N ALA A 15 -0.18 -9.73 5.47
CA ALA A 15 1.19 -9.23 5.29
C ALA A 15 1.93 -10.01 4.20
N THR A 16 1.79 -11.34 4.16
CA THR A 16 2.35 -12.18 3.10
C THR A 16 1.74 -11.89 1.72
N ALA A 17 0.43 -11.67 1.65
CA ALA A 17 -0.24 -11.29 0.41
C ALA A 17 0.26 -9.93 -0.11
N VAL A 18 0.35 -8.91 0.75
CA VAL A 18 0.82 -7.57 0.37
C VAL A 18 2.29 -7.61 -0.04
N ASP A 19 3.14 -8.35 0.67
CA ASP A 19 4.55 -8.54 0.30
C ASP A 19 4.67 -9.14 -1.12
N TRP A 20 3.88 -10.17 -1.43
CA TRP A 20 3.81 -10.75 -2.78
C TRP A 20 3.31 -9.73 -3.82
N MET A 21 2.27 -8.94 -3.50
CA MET A 21 1.76 -7.90 -4.42
C MET A 21 2.83 -6.85 -4.75
N VAL A 22 3.71 -6.51 -3.80
CA VAL A 22 4.86 -5.62 -4.05
C VAL A 22 5.86 -6.28 -5.00
N GLU A 23 6.15 -7.57 -4.83
CA GLU A 23 7.03 -8.30 -5.75
C GLU A 23 6.47 -8.30 -7.18
N VAL A 24 5.17 -8.57 -7.35
CA VAL A 24 4.51 -8.53 -8.66
C VAL A 24 4.51 -7.13 -9.25
N GLN A 25 4.21 -6.09 -8.44
CA GLN A 25 4.25 -4.71 -8.90
C GLN A 25 5.63 -4.35 -9.47
N VAL A 26 6.71 -4.78 -8.82
CA VAL A 26 8.07 -4.56 -9.31
C VAL A 26 8.38 -5.40 -10.55
N LEU A 27 8.00 -6.68 -10.57
CA LEU A 27 8.29 -7.59 -11.67
C LEU A 27 7.61 -7.18 -12.98
N TYR A 28 6.40 -6.63 -12.89
CA TYR A 28 5.60 -6.21 -14.06
C TYR A 28 5.61 -4.71 -14.31
N GLY A 29 6.40 -3.95 -13.54
CA GLY A 29 6.51 -2.50 -13.70
C GLY A 29 5.19 -1.75 -13.50
N LEU A 30 4.29 -2.27 -12.66
CA LEU A 30 3.00 -1.64 -12.39
C LEU A 30 3.20 -0.33 -11.63
N ARG A 31 2.27 0.62 -11.82
CA ARG A 31 2.30 1.90 -11.12
C ARG A 31 2.11 1.73 -9.61
N THR A 32 2.58 2.72 -8.85
CA THR A 32 2.41 2.68 -7.39
C THR A 32 0.94 2.85 -7.02
N GLU A 33 0.18 3.64 -7.78
CA GLU A 33 -1.27 3.78 -7.64
C GLU A 33 -1.98 2.43 -7.73
N THR A 34 -1.58 1.59 -8.69
CA THR A 34 -2.09 0.24 -8.90
C THR A 34 -1.92 -0.63 -7.66
N LEU A 35 -0.72 -0.65 -7.06
CA LEU A 35 -0.46 -1.40 -5.82
C LEU A 35 -1.35 -0.90 -4.66
N PHE A 36 -1.40 0.40 -4.44
CA PHE A 36 -2.18 0.97 -3.34
C PHE A 36 -3.69 0.73 -3.51
N LEU A 37 -4.20 0.83 -4.75
CA LEU A 37 -5.59 0.50 -5.04
C LEU A 37 -5.84 -0.99 -4.81
N ALA A 38 -4.98 -1.86 -5.31
CA ALA A 38 -5.13 -3.30 -5.15
C ALA A 38 -5.20 -3.72 -3.67
N VAL A 39 -4.31 -3.20 -2.82
CA VAL A 39 -4.35 -3.47 -1.37
C VAL A 39 -5.64 -2.93 -0.75
N SER A 40 -6.09 -1.74 -1.15
CA SER A 40 -7.36 -1.18 -0.67
C SER A 40 -8.58 -2.01 -1.09
N LEU A 41 -8.58 -2.58 -2.29
CA LEU A 41 -9.64 -3.46 -2.79
C LEU A 41 -9.65 -4.78 -2.02
N LEU A 42 -8.48 -5.38 -1.84
CA LEU A 42 -8.29 -6.60 -1.05
C LEU A 42 -8.85 -6.41 0.36
N ASP A 43 -8.39 -5.40 1.09
CA ASP A 43 -8.81 -5.13 2.47
C ASP A 43 -10.33 -4.87 2.58
N SER A 44 -10.91 -4.20 1.59
CA SER A 44 -12.36 -3.93 1.57
C SER A 44 -13.16 -5.20 1.29
N PHE A 45 -12.73 -6.02 0.35
CA PHE A 45 -13.37 -7.28 0.00
C PHE A 45 -13.35 -8.25 1.20
N LEU A 46 -12.18 -8.37 1.80
CA LEU A 46 -11.89 -9.20 2.95
C LEU A 46 -12.65 -8.77 4.23
N LYS A 47 -13.03 -7.49 4.34
CA LYS A 47 -13.90 -7.00 5.43
C LYS A 47 -15.35 -7.45 5.26
N LEU A 48 -15.79 -7.70 4.02
CA LEU A 48 -17.17 -8.02 3.68
C LEU A 48 -17.41 -9.53 3.49
N ASN A 49 -16.35 -10.31 3.26
CA ASN A 49 -16.45 -11.72 2.89
C ASN A 49 -15.56 -12.59 3.77
N GLU A 50 -16.11 -13.68 4.28
CA GLU A 50 -15.32 -14.76 4.85
C GLU A 50 -14.78 -15.63 3.71
N VAL A 51 -13.46 -15.80 3.67
CA VAL A 51 -12.77 -16.55 2.62
C VAL A 51 -11.90 -17.64 3.22
N ASN A 52 -11.83 -18.78 2.53
CA ASN A 52 -10.81 -19.78 2.82
C ASN A 52 -9.46 -19.42 2.16
N GLN A 53 -8.42 -20.20 2.43
CA GLN A 53 -7.07 -19.94 1.94
C GLN A 53 -6.95 -19.86 0.41
N VAL A 54 -7.69 -20.71 -0.32
CA VAL A 54 -7.69 -20.71 -1.79
C VAL A 54 -8.38 -19.46 -2.34
N GLN A 55 -9.53 -19.11 -1.75
CA GLN A 55 -10.25 -17.89 -2.09
C GLN A 55 -9.45 -16.63 -1.76
N LEU A 56 -8.66 -16.64 -0.69
CA LEU A 56 -7.77 -15.53 -0.35
C LEU A 56 -6.72 -15.33 -1.44
N GLN A 57 -6.04 -16.39 -1.91
CA GLN A 57 -5.06 -16.28 -3.00
C GLN A 57 -5.70 -15.73 -4.27
N LEU A 58 -6.87 -16.24 -4.64
CA LEU A 58 -7.63 -15.72 -5.79
C LEU A 58 -8.02 -14.25 -5.60
N ALA A 59 -8.47 -13.85 -4.40
CA ALA A 59 -8.83 -12.47 -4.10
C ALA A 59 -7.63 -11.53 -4.18
N VAL A 60 -6.44 -11.97 -3.76
CA VAL A 60 -5.18 -11.21 -3.86
C VAL A 60 -4.82 -10.95 -5.31
N VAL A 61 -4.79 -12.00 -6.14
CA VAL A 61 -4.50 -11.92 -7.57
C VAL A 61 -5.54 -11.04 -8.28
N CYS A 62 -6.81 -11.25 -7.95
CA CYS A 62 -7.93 -10.54 -8.55
C CYS A 62 -7.94 -9.05 -8.17
N SER A 63 -7.62 -8.71 -6.92
CA SER A 63 -7.51 -7.31 -6.48
C SER A 63 -6.45 -6.55 -7.28
N LEU A 64 -5.33 -7.21 -7.58
CA LEU A 64 -4.28 -6.63 -8.43
C LEU A 64 -4.72 -6.54 -9.89
N PHE A 65 -5.43 -7.55 -10.41
CA PHE A 65 -5.98 -7.54 -11.77
C PHE A 65 -6.99 -6.41 -11.98
N VAL A 66 -7.94 -6.23 -11.05
CA VAL A 66 -8.94 -5.16 -11.10
C VAL A 66 -8.29 -3.79 -10.98
N ALA A 67 -7.34 -3.63 -10.04
CA ALA A 67 -6.62 -2.37 -9.89
C ALA A 67 -5.79 -2.03 -11.14
N ALA A 68 -5.13 -3.02 -11.75
CA ALA A 68 -4.36 -2.82 -12.97
C ALA A 68 -5.25 -2.35 -14.11
N LYS A 69 -6.43 -2.97 -14.31
CA LYS A 69 -7.40 -2.50 -15.32
C LYS A 69 -7.93 -1.08 -15.07
N PHE A 70 -7.90 -0.62 -13.82
CA PHE A 70 -8.39 0.70 -13.45
C PHE A 70 -7.31 1.79 -13.60
N GLU A 71 -6.07 1.47 -13.23
CA GLU A 71 -4.98 2.45 -13.17
C GLU A 71 -4.03 2.36 -14.38
N GLU A 72 -3.76 1.18 -14.95
CA GLU A 72 -2.78 1.07 -16.04
C GLU A 72 -3.35 1.55 -17.38
N ILE A 73 -2.50 2.22 -18.18
CA ILE A 73 -2.84 2.56 -19.57
C ILE A 73 -2.96 1.26 -20.38
N GLU A 74 -2.04 0.33 -20.18
CA GLU A 74 -1.99 -0.99 -20.80
C GLU A 74 -1.90 -2.07 -19.71
N PRO A 75 -3.04 -2.50 -19.14
CA PRO A 75 -3.04 -3.50 -18.07
C PRO A 75 -2.57 -4.87 -18.59
N PRO A 76 -1.84 -5.66 -17.77
CA PRO A 76 -1.51 -7.03 -18.13
C PRO A 76 -2.77 -7.86 -18.37
N ASN A 77 -2.68 -8.79 -19.31
CA ASN A 77 -3.81 -9.65 -19.65
C ASN A 77 -4.02 -10.73 -18.56
N VAL A 78 -5.19 -11.36 -18.56
CA VAL A 78 -5.50 -12.40 -17.55
C VAL A 78 -4.54 -13.60 -17.60
N LYS A 79 -3.92 -13.92 -18.74
CA LYS A 79 -2.92 -15.00 -18.84
C LYS A 79 -1.63 -14.61 -18.13
N ASP A 80 -1.25 -13.33 -18.15
CA ASP A 80 -0.09 -12.84 -17.40
C ASP A 80 -0.30 -13.06 -15.91
N PHE A 81 -1.52 -12.82 -15.40
CA PHE A 81 -1.89 -13.10 -14.01
C PHE A 81 -1.92 -14.60 -13.67
N VAL A 82 -2.35 -15.46 -14.59
CA VAL A 82 -2.20 -16.92 -14.42
C VAL A 82 -0.73 -17.30 -14.28
N ASN A 83 0.14 -16.75 -15.13
CA ASN A 83 1.58 -17.00 -15.09
C ASN A 83 2.23 -16.46 -13.81
N MET A 84 1.82 -15.28 -13.31
CA MET A 84 2.28 -14.71 -12.03
C MET A 84 2.08 -15.67 -10.85
N THR A 85 1.01 -16.48 -10.92
CA THR A 85 0.68 -17.45 -9.87
C THR A 85 1.35 -18.81 -10.05
N ASN A 86 2.27 -18.96 -11.01
CA ASN A 86 2.82 -20.24 -11.43
C ASN A 86 1.71 -21.27 -11.75
N GLU A 87 0.66 -20.83 -12.45
CA GLU A 87 -0.50 -21.65 -12.83
C GLU A 87 -1.33 -22.22 -11.66
N VAL A 88 -1.09 -21.76 -10.41
CA VAL A 88 -1.91 -22.14 -9.25
C VAL A 88 -3.35 -21.66 -9.41
N CYS A 89 -3.53 -20.48 -9.98
CA CYS A 89 -4.85 -19.93 -10.28
C CYS A 89 -5.13 -20.06 -11.78
N ASN A 90 -6.27 -20.63 -12.15
CA ASN A 90 -6.67 -20.71 -13.56
C ASN A 90 -7.43 -19.45 -13.99
N LYS A 91 -7.54 -19.25 -15.31
CA LYS A 91 -8.23 -18.09 -15.89
C LYS A 91 -9.70 -17.99 -15.47
N GLN A 92 -10.41 -19.13 -15.39
CA GLN A 92 -11.85 -19.13 -15.07
C GLN A 92 -12.09 -18.69 -13.62
N ASP A 93 -11.25 -19.15 -12.70
CA ASP A 93 -11.32 -18.80 -11.28
C ASP A 93 -11.01 -17.32 -11.06
N ILE A 94 -10.02 -16.76 -11.78
CA ILE A 94 -9.71 -15.33 -11.72
C ILE A 94 -10.90 -14.49 -12.19
N LEU A 95 -11.55 -14.88 -13.29
CA LEU A 95 -12.71 -14.16 -13.82
C LEU A 95 -13.96 -14.30 -12.92
N ALA A 96 -14.16 -15.48 -12.32
CA ALA A 96 -15.25 -15.69 -11.36
C ALA A 96 -15.03 -14.89 -10.07
N MET A 97 -13.79 -14.86 -9.58
CA MET A 97 -13.42 -14.05 -8.42
C MET A 97 -13.56 -12.56 -8.72
N GLU A 98 -13.24 -12.12 -9.94
CA GLU A 98 -13.45 -10.73 -10.37
C GLU A 98 -14.91 -10.31 -10.28
N ALA A 99 -15.83 -11.11 -10.82
CA ALA A 99 -17.25 -10.81 -10.70
C ALA A 99 -17.68 -10.74 -9.23
N THR A 100 -17.18 -11.64 -8.39
CA THR A 100 -17.49 -11.71 -6.96
C THR A 100 -16.96 -10.47 -6.22
N LEU A 101 -15.71 -10.10 -6.47
CA LEU A 101 -15.04 -8.96 -5.86
C LEU A 101 -15.73 -7.64 -6.23
N LEU A 102 -16.01 -7.43 -7.53
CA LEU A 102 -16.67 -6.22 -8.01
C LEU A 102 -18.09 -6.11 -7.46
N THR A 103 -18.84 -7.22 -7.44
CA THR A 103 -20.20 -7.24 -6.90
C THR A 103 -20.21 -6.96 -5.41
N SER A 104 -19.31 -7.58 -4.64
CA SER A 104 -19.21 -7.35 -3.19
C SER A 104 -18.84 -5.91 -2.86
N LEU A 105 -18.06 -5.25 -3.71
CA LEU A 105 -17.67 -3.85 -3.53
C LEU A 105 -18.66 -2.87 -4.15
N GLU A 106 -19.78 -3.35 -4.71
CA GLU A 106 -20.77 -2.53 -5.42
C GLU A 106 -20.12 -1.65 -6.51
N PHE A 107 -19.08 -2.17 -7.17
CA PHE A 107 -18.27 -1.45 -8.15
C PHE A 107 -17.63 -0.13 -7.62
N SER A 108 -17.53 0.02 -6.30
CA SER A 108 -16.92 1.17 -5.64
C SER A 108 -15.38 1.07 -5.63
N LEU A 109 -14.78 1.38 -6.78
CA LEU A 109 -13.33 1.34 -7.01
C LEU A 109 -12.62 2.68 -6.79
N CYS A 110 -13.33 3.81 -6.95
CA CYS A 110 -12.77 5.15 -6.82
C CYS A 110 -12.47 5.53 -5.36
N ARG A 111 -11.37 5.01 -4.81
CA ARG A 111 -10.98 5.21 -3.40
C ARG A 111 -9.69 6.03 -3.31
N PRO A 112 -9.68 7.14 -2.55
CA PRO A 112 -8.46 7.93 -2.41
C PRO A 112 -7.43 7.18 -1.57
N THR A 113 -6.34 6.76 -2.19
CA THR A 113 -5.20 6.09 -1.53
C THR A 113 -4.13 7.10 -1.08
N ALA A 114 -3.14 6.64 -0.32
CA ALA A 114 -2.09 7.53 0.20
C ALA A 114 -1.27 8.21 -0.92
N VAL A 115 -1.05 7.51 -2.03
CA VAL A 115 -0.34 8.05 -3.21
C VAL A 115 -1.03 9.30 -3.75
N HIS A 116 -2.37 9.29 -3.85
CA HIS A 116 -3.16 10.44 -4.28
C HIS A 116 -3.00 11.69 -3.37
N PHE A 117 -2.71 11.49 -2.07
CA PHE A 117 -2.43 12.59 -1.15
C PHE A 117 -0.96 13.04 -1.22
N LEU A 118 -0.03 12.11 -1.47
CA LEU A 118 1.40 12.40 -1.64
C LEU A 118 1.65 13.31 -2.84
N GLU A 119 1.01 13.04 -3.98
CA GLU A 119 1.11 13.88 -5.17
C GLU A 119 0.59 15.30 -4.93
N ARG A 120 -0.54 15.43 -4.22
CA ARG A 120 -1.11 16.75 -3.86
C ARG A 120 -0.20 17.52 -2.92
N GLY A 121 0.39 16.87 -1.92
CA GLY A 121 1.34 17.49 -0.99
C GLY A 121 2.62 17.97 -1.67
N SER A 122 3.08 17.24 -2.69
CA SER A 122 4.28 17.57 -3.47
C SER A 122 4.10 18.79 -4.38
N ARG A 123 2.86 19.14 -4.75
CA ARG A 123 2.52 20.34 -5.55
C ARG A 123 2.52 21.64 -4.73
N SER A 124 2.63 21.55 -3.41
CA SER A 124 2.79 22.76 -2.59
C SER A 124 4.13 23.45 -2.92
N PRO A 125 4.19 24.79 -2.97
CA PRO A 125 5.41 25.51 -3.33
C PRO A 125 6.46 25.36 -2.22
N GLN A 126 7.25 24.30 -2.29
CA GLN A 126 8.37 23.99 -1.40
C GLN A 126 9.61 24.81 -1.81
N ARG A 127 9.46 26.14 -1.88
CA ARG A 127 10.43 27.12 -2.41
C ARG A 127 11.80 27.15 -1.68
N LEU A 128 11.95 26.35 -0.62
CA LEU A 128 13.13 26.33 0.25
C LEU A 128 14.05 25.13 0.00
N PHE A 129 13.65 24.17 -0.84
CA PHE A 129 14.41 22.92 -1.02
C PHE A 129 14.96 22.73 -2.43
N SER A 130 16.21 22.26 -2.49
CA SER A 130 16.84 21.83 -3.75
C SER A 130 16.07 20.64 -4.35
N ARG A 131 16.00 20.55 -5.69
CA ARG A 131 15.35 19.44 -6.41
C ARG A 131 15.77 18.06 -5.94
N LYS A 132 17.08 17.87 -5.65
CA LYS A 132 17.62 16.62 -5.08
C LYS A 132 17.06 16.29 -3.70
N MET A 133 16.83 17.29 -2.85
CA MET A 133 16.26 17.08 -1.51
C MET A 133 14.77 16.73 -1.61
N LEU A 134 14.03 17.39 -2.49
CA LEU A 134 12.62 17.08 -2.74
C LEU A 134 12.45 15.64 -3.24
N GLN A 135 13.33 15.17 -4.13
CA GLN A 135 13.34 13.79 -4.58
C GLN A 135 13.61 12.82 -3.43
N LYS A 136 14.61 13.09 -2.57
CA LYS A 136 14.88 12.27 -1.37
C LYS A 136 13.66 12.19 -0.44
N HIS A 137 12.98 13.31 -0.21
CA HIS A 137 11.73 13.34 0.56
C HIS A 137 10.64 12.49 -0.08
N GLY A 138 10.45 12.61 -1.40
CA GLY A 138 9.48 11.80 -2.15
C GLY A 138 9.76 10.30 -2.00
N PHE A 139 10.99 9.87 -2.26
CA PHE A 139 11.40 8.46 -2.13
C PHE A 139 11.22 7.92 -0.71
N LEU A 140 11.68 8.65 0.30
CA LEU A 140 11.57 8.21 1.69
C LEU A 140 10.12 8.17 2.17
N THR A 141 9.31 9.14 1.76
CA THR A 141 7.88 9.18 2.10
C THR A 141 7.15 8.02 1.42
N GLN A 142 7.43 7.74 0.15
CA GLN A 142 6.83 6.60 -0.55
C GLN A 142 7.26 5.27 0.07
N TYR A 143 8.54 5.11 0.42
CA TYR A 143 9.05 3.93 1.12
C TYR A 143 8.30 3.67 2.43
N LEU A 144 8.12 4.70 3.27
CA LEU A 144 7.37 4.60 4.51
C LEU A 144 5.91 4.22 4.30
N LEU A 145 5.26 4.76 3.28
CA LEU A 145 3.87 4.43 2.94
C LEU A 145 3.74 2.99 2.45
N GLU A 146 4.70 2.50 1.67
CA GLU A 146 4.69 1.10 1.21
C GLU A 146 4.99 0.11 2.33
N LEU A 147 5.88 0.44 3.28
CA LEU A 147 6.03 -0.33 4.51
C LEU A 147 4.73 -0.38 5.31
N ALA A 148 4.02 0.74 5.38
CA ALA A 148 2.73 0.83 6.05
C ALA A 148 1.62 0.00 5.40
N LEU A 149 1.73 -0.35 4.10
CA LEU A 149 0.77 -1.24 3.46
C LEU A 149 0.84 -2.66 4.03
N VAL A 150 2.05 -3.13 4.37
CA VAL A 150 2.29 -4.49 4.86
C VAL A 150 1.72 -4.68 6.27
N ASP A 151 1.86 -3.68 7.14
CA ASP A 151 1.39 -3.76 8.53
C ASP A 151 -0.10 -3.42 8.67
N SER A 152 -0.87 -4.38 9.18
CA SER A 152 -2.32 -4.25 9.38
C SER A 152 -2.71 -3.20 10.43
N GLN A 153 -1.84 -2.87 11.38
CA GLN A 153 -2.09 -1.83 12.38
C GLN A 153 -2.24 -0.46 11.74
N MET A 154 -1.64 -0.25 10.56
CA MET A 154 -1.71 1.01 9.82
C MET A 154 -3.10 1.27 9.22
N LEU A 155 -3.95 0.24 9.09
CA LEU A 155 -5.33 0.37 8.59
C LEU A 155 -6.21 1.25 9.48
N ARG A 156 -5.85 1.47 10.75
CA ARG A 156 -6.56 2.38 11.65
C ARG A 156 -6.41 3.85 11.27
N PHE A 157 -5.40 4.17 10.47
CA PHE A 157 -5.09 5.55 10.07
C PHE A 157 -5.59 5.80 8.64
N PRO A 158 -6.37 6.87 8.40
CA PRO A 158 -6.79 7.24 7.06
C PRO A 158 -5.58 7.64 6.20
N PRO A 159 -5.66 7.46 4.86
CA PRO A 159 -4.52 7.69 3.96
C PRO A 159 -3.90 9.09 4.08
N SER A 160 -4.71 10.12 4.29
CA SER A 160 -4.22 11.50 4.47
C SER A 160 -3.35 11.68 5.73
N LEU A 161 -3.66 10.95 6.81
CA LEU A 161 -2.85 10.97 8.04
C LEU A 161 -1.56 10.17 7.87
N GLN A 162 -1.61 9.05 7.14
CA GLN A 162 -0.41 8.28 6.80
C GLN A 162 0.59 9.13 6.01
N VAL A 163 0.14 9.88 4.99
CA VAL A 163 1.03 10.78 4.22
C VAL A 163 1.62 11.88 5.10
N ALA A 164 0.80 12.49 5.96
CA ALA A 164 1.27 13.53 6.87
C ALA A 164 2.33 12.99 7.86
N ALA A 165 2.11 11.80 8.41
CA ALA A 165 3.04 11.11 9.28
C ALA A 165 4.34 10.74 8.56
N ALA A 166 4.26 10.13 7.38
CA ALA A 166 5.42 9.76 6.57
C ALA A 166 6.26 10.99 6.18
N THR A 167 5.61 12.10 5.81
CA THR A 167 6.27 13.37 5.50
C THR A 167 6.98 13.95 6.73
N MET A 168 6.37 13.83 7.92
CA MET A 168 6.97 14.28 9.18
C MET A 168 8.19 13.42 9.55
N VAL A 169 8.10 12.10 9.42
CA VAL A 169 9.23 11.19 9.66
C VAL A 169 10.37 11.48 8.67
N SER A 170 10.06 11.61 7.38
CA SER A 170 11.02 12.00 6.33
C SER A 170 11.73 13.31 6.65
N SER A 171 10.97 14.32 7.10
CA SER A 171 11.50 15.62 7.55
C SER A 171 12.51 15.51 8.68
N ARG A 172 12.21 14.67 9.67
CA ARG A 172 13.10 14.45 10.81
C ARG A 172 14.37 13.70 10.42
N LEU A 173 14.25 12.64 9.61
CA LEU A 173 15.39 11.84 9.18
C LEU A 173 16.35 12.60 8.27
N LEU A 174 15.83 13.48 7.40
CA LEU A 174 16.63 14.27 6.48
C LEU A 174 17.04 15.64 7.05
N GLY A 175 16.80 15.91 8.34
CA GLY A 175 17.16 17.17 8.99
C GLY A 175 16.56 18.42 8.34
N SER A 176 15.44 18.28 7.63
CA SER A 176 14.83 19.34 6.81
C SER A 176 13.33 19.42 7.06
N LEU A 177 12.84 20.59 7.47
CA LEU A 177 11.43 20.76 7.84
C LEU A 177 10.53 20.90 6.61
N VAL A 178 10.08 19.80 6.02
CA VAL A 178 8.96 19.87 5.06
C VAL A 178 7.71 20.27 5.84
N ARG A 179 7.11 21.40 5.47
CA ARG A 179 5.86 21.83 6.09
C ARG A 179 4.77 20.82 5.74
N VAL A 180 4.33 20.06 6.75
CA VAL A 180 3.09 19.29 6.66
C VAL A 180 1.95 20.28 6.36
N PRO A 181 1.04 20.00 5.40
CA PRO A 181 -0.06 20.91 5.07
C PRO A 181 -0.86 21.28 6.32
N ARG A 182 -0.77 22.55 6.75
CA ARG A 182 -1.49 23.10 7.89
C ARG A 182 -2.91 23.46 7.45
N HIS A 183 -3.80 22.48 7.37
CA HIS A 183 -5.23 22.74 7.42
C HIS A 183 -5.69 22.48 8.85
N ASP A 184 -6.12 23.54 9.55
CA ASP A 184 -6.69 23.57 10.91
C ASP A 184 -6.55 22.24 11.67
N ILE A 185 -5.36 22.03 12.23
CA ILE A 185 -5.06 20.81 12.94
C ILE A 185 -5.63 20.99 14.34
N SER A 186 -6.86 20.51 14.56
CA SER A 186 -7.35 20.29 15.93
C SER A 186 -6.30 19.48 16.71
N GLY A 187 -6.20 19.69 18.03
CA GLY A 187 -5.19 19.00 18.86
C GLY A 187 -5.23 17.48 18.69
N GLU A 188 -6.42 16.92 18.50
CA GLU A 188 -6.65 15.48 18.27
C GLU A 188 -6.04 14.99 16.95
N ARG A 189 -6.16 15.76 15.87
CA ARG A 189 -5.58 15.40 14.57
C ARG A 189 -4.05 15.39 14.64
N SER A 190 -3.44 16.35 15.34
CA SER A 190 -1.99 16.39 15.57
C SER A 190 -1.53 15.14 16.34
N ALA A 191 -2.26 14.76 17.38
CA ALA A 191 -1.94 13.56 18.17
C ALA A 191 -2.02 12.27 17.32
N MET A 192 -2.99 12.17 16.42
CA MET A 192 -3.12 11.02 15.51
C MET A 192 -1.99 10.94 14.48
N ILE A 193 -1.54 12.08 13.93
CA ILE A 193 -0.36 12.13 13.06
C ILE A 193 0.88 11.63 13.82
N TYR A 194 1.05 12.07 15.07
CA TYR A 194 2.17 11.66 15.89
C TYR A 194 2.15 10.15 16.19
N ARG A 195 1.00 9.59 16.54
CA ARG A 195 0.84 8.13 16.75
C ARG A 195 1.16 7.34 15.48
N CYS A 196 0.65 7.79 14.33
CA CYS A 196 0.94 7.15 13.04
C CYS A 196 2.43 7.21 12.69
N ALA A 197 3.09 8.33 12.97
CA ALA A 197 4.53 8.47 12.76
C ALA A 197 5.36 7.57 13.69
N LEU A 198 4.94 7.38 14.94
CA LEU A 198 5.60 6.43 15.84
C LEU A 198 5.52 5.00 15.32
N GLU A 199 4.35 4.58 14.82
CA GLU A 199 4.22 3.26 14.19
C GLU A 199 5.11 3.14 12.94
N MET A 200 5.18 4.17 12.11
CA MET A 200 6.10 4.18 10.95
C MET A 200 7.57 4.09 11.37
N CYS A 201 7.98 4.74 12.46
CA CYS A 201 9.32 4.58 13.01
C CYS A 201 9.57 3.15 13.50
N ARG A 202 8.60 2.54 14.19
CA ARG A 202 8.67 1.13 14.61
C ARG A 202 8.88 0.21 13.41
N LEU A 203 8.13 0.43 12.32
CA LEU A 203 8.28 -0.32 11.08
C LEU A 203 9.68 -0.18 10.47
N LEU A 204 10.28 1.01 10.52
CA LEU A 204 11.66 1.23 10.06
C LEU A 204 12.68 0.48 10.91
N GLU A 205 12.51 0.45 12.23
CA GLU A 205 13.44 -0.22 13.15
C GLU A 205 13.36 -1.74 13.00
N GLU A 206 12.16 -2.28 12.79
CA GLU A 206 11.93 -3.73 12.66
C GLU A 206 12.12 -4.26 11.23
N VAL A 207 12.30 -3.38 10.23
CA VAL A 207 12.30 -3.78 8.81
C VAL A 207 13.34 -4.83 8.48
N GLU A 208 14.51 -4.82 9.12
CA GLU A 208 15.58 -5.78 8.86
C GLU A 208 15.31 -7.15 9.51
N LEU A 209 14.47 -7.17 10.54
CA LEU A 209 14.08 -8.37 11.27
C LEU A 209 12.80 -9.01 10.71
N SER A 210 12.03 -8.25 9.93
CA SER A 210 10.79 -8.70 9.31
C SER A 210 11.02 -9.86 8.33
N SER A 211 10.08 -10.80 8.27
CA SER A 211 10.06 -11.82 7.22
C SER A 211 9.69 -11.27 5.85
N HIS A 212 8.97 -10.15 5.81
CA HIS A 212 8.43 -9.53 4.59
C HIS A 212 9.40 -8.45 4.11
N GLN A 213 10.08 -8.72 3.00
CA GLN A 213 11.25 -7.96 2.55
C GLN A 213 11.05 -7.30 1.17
N ALA A 214 9.90 -7.50 0.51
CA ALA A 214 9.69 -7.03 -0.85
C ALA A 214 9.85 -5.52 -0.98
N VAL A 215 9.25 -4.76 -0.05
CA VAL A 215 9.36 -3.28 -0.02
C VAL A 215 10.82 -2.84 0.17
N ARG A 216 11.54 -3.40 1.15
CA ARG A 216 12.96 -3.05 1.37
C ARG A 216 13.80 -3.34 0.13
N LYS A 217 13.63 -4.53 -0.47
CA LYS A 217 14.33 -4.92 -1.71
C LYS A 217 13.98 -4.00 -2.88
N LYS A 218 12.73 -3.52 -2.99
CA LYS A 218 12.31 -2.58 -4.03
C LYS A 218 13.09 -1.27 -3.95
N PHE A 219 13.22 -0.69 -2.76
CA PHE A 219 13.86 0.62 -2.57
C PHE A 219 15.40 0.57 -2.43
N LEU A 220 15.98 -0.62 -2.28
CA LEU A 220 17.44 -0.81 -2.33
C LEU A 220 17.98 -0.95 -3.76
N ARG A 221 17.12 -1.26 -4.75
CA ARG A 221 17.56 -1.30 -6.14
C ARG A 221 17.95 0.12 -6.55
N PRO A 222 19.11 0.32 -7.20
CA PRO A 222 19.42 1.61 -7.78
C PRO A 222 18.30 1.94 -8.76
N SER A 223 17.58 3.02 -8.48
CA SER A 223 16.63 3.58 -9.44
C SER A 223 17.39 3.80 -10.74
N GLU A 224 16.98 3.16 -11.83
CA GLU A 224 17.37 3.57 -13.18
C GLU A 224 16.77 4.98 -13.39
N LEU A 225 17.47 5.99 -12.87
CA LEU A 225 17.18 7.41 -13.01
C LEU A 225 17.92 7.97 -14.21
#